data_AF-A0A3C0GIZ5-F1
#
_entry.id   AF-A0A3C0GIZ5-F1
#
_cell.length_a   1.000
_cell.length_b   1.000
_cell.length_c   1.000
_cell.angle_alpha   90.00
_cell.angle_beta   90.00
_cell.angle_gamma   90.00
#
_symmetry.space_group_name_H-M   'P 1'
#
loop_
_entity.id
_entity.type
_entity.pdbx_description
1 polymer ?
#
loop_
_entity_poly.entity_id
_entity_poly.type
_entity_poly.pdbx_seq_one_letter_code
_entity_poly.pdbx_strand_id
1 'polypeptide(L)' 'AKDKGSMVDYKVTDISEHMSFLEMMDVLNEQLINQGEEPVAFDHDCREGICGMCSMYING' A
#
# COMPACT_ATOMS: atom_id res chain seq x y z
N ALA A 1 21.20 3.40 6.27
CA ALA A 1 20.20 2.33 6.39
C ALA A 1 20.94 0.98 6.51
N LYS A 2 20.87 0.33 7.67
CA LYS A 2 21.40 -1.03 7.91
C LYS A 2 20.36 -1.96 8.54
N ASP A 3 19.12 -1.49 8.66
CA ASP A 3 18.04 -2.26 9.25
C ASP A 3 17.65 -3.37 8.28
N LYS A 4 17.46 -4.57 8.83
CA LYS A 4 16.93 -5.70 8.07
C LYS A 4 15.45 -5.42 7.88
N GLY A 5 14.97 -5.44 6.64
CA GLY A 5 13.54 -5.35 6.35
C GLY A 5 12.77 -6.43 7.12
N SER A 6 11.52 -6.14 7.42
CA SER A 6 10.61 -7.05 8.12
C SER A 6 9.31 -7.21 7.34
N MET A 7 8.67 -8.36 7.50
CA MET A 7 7.28 -8.54 7.09
C MET A 7 6.40 -8.07 8.25
N VAL A 8 5.35 -7.31 7.94
CA VAL A 8 4.42 -6.75 8.92
C VAL A 8 3.01 -7.07 8.45
N ASP A 9 2.19 -7.56 9.37
CA ASP A 9 0.78 -7.82 9.11
C ASP A 9 -0.03 -6.56 9.40
N TYR A 10 -0.76 -6.08 8.39
CA TYR A 10 -1.69 -4.96 8.52
C TYR A 10 -3.12 -5.46 8.36
N LYS A 11 -3.98 -5.14 9.33
CA LYS A 11 -5.41 -5.39 9.22
C LYS A 11 -6.09 -4.14 8.67
N VAL A 12 -6.46 -4.20 7.39
CA VAL A 12 -7.21 -3.13 6.72
C VAL A 12 -8.70 -3.45 6.76
N THR A 13 -9.52 -2.43 7.03
CA THR A 13 -10.99 -2.55 7.07
C THR A 13 -11.61 -1.72 5.95
N ASP A 14 -12.92 -1.88 5.75
CA ASP A 14 -13.71 -1.05 4.83
C ASP A 14 -13.27 -1.14 3.35
N ILE A 15 -12.66 -2.28 2.99
CA ILE A 15 -12.29 -2.60 1.62
C ILE A 15 -13.52 -3.06 0.83
N SER A 16 -13.70 -2.47 -0.35
CA SER A 16 -14.73 -2.85 -1.32
C SER A 16 -14.16 -3.76 -2.41
N GLU A 17 -15.00 -4.65 -2.95
CA GLU A 17 -14.65 -5.54 -4.06
C GLU A 17 -14.33 -4.77 -5.37
N HIS A 18 -14.70 -3.51 -5.46
CA HIS A 18 -14.45 -2.65 -6.62
C HIS A 18 -13.17 -1.82 -6.52
N MET A 19 -12.47 -1.88 -5.38
CA MET A 19 -11.22 -1.15 -5.21
C MET A 19 -10.07 -1.86 -5.92
N SER A 20 -9.22 -1.07 -6.56
CA SER A 20 -7.89 -1.48 -6.97
C SER A 20 -6.99 -1.69 -5.75
N PHE A 21 -5.93 -2.49 -5.91
CA PHE A 21 -4.96 -2.71 -4.84
C PHE A 21 -4.26 -1.41 -4.40
N LEU A 22 -4.06 -0.45 -5.31
CA LEU A 22 -3.48 0.85 -4.97
C LEU A 22 -4.41 1.67 -4.07
N GLU A 23 -5.72 1.61 -4.29
CA GLU A 23 -6.70 2.22 -3.39
C GLU A 23 -6.73 1.52 -2.02
N MET A 24 -6.53 0.20 -1.98
CA MET A 24 -6.37 -0.50 -0.70
C MET A 24 -5.14 -0.01 0.08
N MET A 25 -4.04 0.30 -0.62
CA MET A 25 -2.84 0.87 0.00
C MET A 25 -3.07 2.31 0.48
N ASP A 26 -3.86 3.10 -0.24
CA ASP A 26 -4.27 4.43 0.21
C ASP A 26 -5.07 4.34 1.52
N VAL A 27 -6.05 3.44 1.60
CA VAL A 27 -6.84 3.21 2.83
C VAL A 27 -5.94 2.79 4.00
N LEU A 28 -5.00 1.86 3.78
CA LEU A 28 -4.03 1.47 4.80
C LEU A 28 -3.21 2.69 5.28
N ASN A 29 -2.71 3.51 4.36
CA ASN A 29 -1.92 4.68 4.72
C ASN A 29 -2.73 5.71 5.51
N GLU A 30 -3.99 5.95 5.15
CA GLU A 30 -4.89 6.78 5.95
C GLU A 30 -5.09 6.22 7.36
N GLN A 31 -5.25 4.89 7.50
CA GLN A 31 -5.36 4.24 8.80
C GLN A 31 -4.10 4.42 9.66
N LEU A 32 -2.90 4.26 9.08
CA LEU A 32 -1.62 4.44 9.78
C LEU A 32 -1.44 5.89 10.22
N ILE A 33 -1.69 6.84 9.32
CA ILE A 33 -1.60 8.28 9.62
C ILE A 33 -2.54 8.65 10.78
N ASN A 34 -3.79 8.15 10.78
CA ASN A 34 -4.75 8.41 11.85
C ASN A 34 -4.34 7.79 13.20
N GLN A 35 -3.52 6.75 13.18
CA GLN A 35 -2.94 6.11 14.38
C GLN A 35 -1.63 6.77 14.83
N GLY A 36 -1.12 7.75 14.08
CA GLY A 36 0.19 8.38 14.32
C GLY A 36 1.37 7.49 13.93
N GLU A 37 1.14 6.49 13.08
CA GLU A 37 2.16 5.62 12.51
C GLU A 37 2.64 6.14 11.15
N GLU A 38 3.83 5.68 10.74
CA GLU A 38 4.40 6.05 9.45
C GLU A 38 3.70 5.29 8.31
N PRO A 39 3.27 5.97 7.24
CA PRO A 39 2.66 5.33 6.09
C PRO A 39 3.68 4.46 5.33
N VAL A 40 3.17 3.46 4.63
CA VAL A 40 3.98 2.64 3.72
C VAL A 40 4.25 3.44 2.46
N ALA A 41 5.53 3.74 2.21
CA ALA A 41 5.97 4.39 0.99
C ALA A 41 6.02 3.39 -0.18
N PHE A 42 5.37 3.75 -1.30
CA PHE A 42 5.43 2.99 -2.55
C PHE A 42 5.34 3.93 -3.76
N ASP A 43 5.97 3.52 -4.85
CA ASP A 43 5.95 4.25 -6.11
C ASP A 43 4.57 4.15 -6.77
N HIS A 44 3.99 5.30 -7.16
CA HIS A 44 2.71 5.37 -7.85
C HIS A 44 2.63 6.62 -8.74
N ASP A 45 1.91 6.52 -9.85
CA ASP A 45 1.65 7.66 -10.77
C ASP A 45 0.34 7.43 -11.54
N CYS A 46 0.38 6.78 -12.71
CA CYS A 46 -0.76 6.76 -13.64
C CYS A 46 -2.03 6.02 -13.17
N ARG A 47 -1.93 5.08 -12.21
CA ARG A 47 -3.02 4.20 -11.71
C ARG A 47 -3.87 3.43 -12.73
N GLU A 48 -3.53 3.52 -14.03
CA GLU A 48 -4.23 2.87 -15.14
C GLU A 48 -3.41 1.73 -15.77
N GLY A 49 -2.26 1.39 -15.19
CA GLY A 49 -1.41 0.27 -15.64
C GLY A 49 -0.53 0.56 -16.85
N ILE A 50 -0.28 1.84 -17.18
CA ILE A 50 0.47 2.24 -18.39
C ILE A 50 1.96 2.53 -18.10
N CYS A 51 2.27 3.22 -17.01
CA CYS A 51 3.63 3.72 -16.75
C CYS A 51 4.62 2.71 -16.14
N GLY A 52 4.13 1.61 -15.54
CA GLY A 52 4.97 0.59 -14.90
C GLY A 52 5.60 0.99 -13.55
N MET A 53 5.21 2.12 -12.95
CA MET A 53 5.81 2.64 -11.72
C MET A 53 5.43 1.84 -10.46
N CYS A 54 4.19 1.36 -10.36
CA CYS A 54 3.64 0.73 -9.16
C CYS A 54 3.86 -0.80 -9.09
N SER A 55 5.06 -1.25 -9.44
CA SER A 55 5.39 -2.68 -9.48
C SER A 55 5.48 -3.28 -8.06
N MET A 56 4.63 -4.26 -7.76
CA MET A 56 4.58 -4.98 -6.48
C MET A 56 4.34 -6.48 -6.70
N TYR A 57 4.82 -7.32 -5.78
CA TYR A 57 4.49 -8.75 -5.77
C TYR A 57 3.18 -8.98 -5.02
N ILE A 58 2.15 -9.45 -5.72
CA ILE A 58 0.83 -9.73 -5.16
C ILE A 58 0.55 -11.21 -5.32
N ASN A 59 0.56 -11.96 -4.21
CA ASN A 59 0.36 -13.41 -4.18
C ASN A 59 1.40 -14.24 -4.97
N GLY A 60 2.63 -13.73 -5.13
CA GLY A 60 3.75 -14.44 -5.77
C GLY A 60 3.84 -14.21 -7.26
#